data_AF-G1LJR9-F1
#
_entry.id   AF-G1LJR9-F1
#
_cell.length_a   1.000
_cell.length_b   1.000
_cell.length_c   1.000
_cell.angle_alpha   90.00
_cell.angle_beta   90.00
_cell.angle_gamma   90.00
#
_symmetry.space_group_name_H-M   'P 1'
#
loop_
_entity.id
_entity.type
_entity.pdbx_description
1 polymer ?
#
loop_
_entity_poly.entity_id
_entity_poly.type
_entity_poly.pdbx_seq_one_letter_code
_entity_poly.pdbx_strand_id
1 'polypeptide(L)'
;MGQKQQRVGAEQPQRPPDRAQTLSPVEPCLGPPAASGPQRSIYFSGPKSHSAQLGSEFFDQPAVPLARAFLGQVLVRRLDDGTELRGRVVETEAYLGPEDEAAHSRGGRQTPRNRGMFMKPGTLYVYIIYGMYFCMNVSSRGDGACVLLRALEPLGGLETMRQLRSTLRKGTAGRALKDRELCSGPSKLCQALAIDKSFDQRDLAKDKAVWLERSPPGSSEPAVVAAARVGIGHAGEWAQKPLRFYVRDSPWVSVVDRAAEQNAQA
;
A
#
# COMPACT_ATOMS: atom_id res chain seq x y z
N MET A 1 34.27 -38.32 32.75
CA MET A 1 33.50 -38.54 34.00
C MET A 1 34.47 -38.42 35.16
N GLY A 2 34.28 -37.45 36.04
CA GLY A 2 35.10 -37.29 37.24
C GLY A 2 34.35 -36.42 38.24
N GLN A 3 33.74 -37.03 39.25
CA GLN A 3 32.98 -36.34 40.29
C GLN A 3 33.82 -36.18 41.57
N LYS A 4 33.62 -35.00 42.18
CA LYS A 4 33.53 -34.68 43.62
C LYS A 4 34.58 -35.24 44.59
N GLN A 5 35.20 -34.30 45.33
CA GLN A 5 35.04 -34.12 46.79
C GLN A 5 35.90 -32.95 47.27
N GLN A 6 35.36 -32.10 48.16
CA GLN A 6 35.95 -31.81 49.48
C GLN A 6 35.10 -30.83 50.30
N ARG A 7 35.30 -30.91 51.62
CA ARG A 7 34.43 -30.52 52.74
C ARG A 7 35.35 -29.92 53.84
N VAL A 8 34.78 -29.02 54.69
CA VAL A 8 35.14 -28.73 56.11
C VAL A 8 36.41 -27.86 56.32
N GLY A 9 36.59 -26.96 57.32
CA GLY A 9 35.86 -26.45 58.50
C GLY A 9 36.84 -25.52 59.28
N ALA A 10 36.45 -24.31 59.70
CA ALA A 10 36.16 -23.86 61.08
C ALA A 10 37.25 -24.10 62.17
N GLU A 11 37.91 -23.05 62.70
CA GLU A 11 37.79 -22.49 64.07
C GLU A 11 38.85 -21.40 64.41
N GLN A 12 38.52 -20.61 65.45
CA GLN A 12 38.97 -19.29 65.95
C GLN A 12 40.25 -19.34 66.86
N PRO A 13 40.85 -18.24 67.46
CA PRO A 13 40.14 -17.29 68.37
C PRO A 13 40.76 -15.88 68.77
N GLN A 14 39.97 -15.13 69.59
CA GLN A 14 40.27 -14.10 70.63
C GLN A 14 40.26 -12.56 70.34
N ARG A 15 39.13 -11.88 70.71
CA ARG A 15 38.85 -10.82 71.75
C ARG A 15 39.86 -9.68 72.10
N PRO A 16 39.46 -8.56 72.79
CA PRO A 16 38.14 -7.89 72.99
C PRO A 16 38.23 -6.31 72.91
N PRO A 17 37.52 -5.45 73.71
CA PRO A 17 36.60 -4.42 73.19
C PRO A 17 37.01 -2.96 73.50
N ASP A 18 36.35 -1.94 72.90
CA ASP A 18 36.14 -0.69 73.64
C ASP A 18 34.96 0.17 73.14
N ARG A 19 34.43 0.94 74.10
CA ARG A 19 33.22 1.77 74.09
C ARG A 19 33.47 3.18 73.53
N ALA A 20 32.36 3.74 73.03
CA ALA A 20 31.97 5.16 73.04
C ALA A 20 32.81 6.18 72.26
N GLN A 21 32.15 6.95 71.39
CA GLN A 21 32.01 8.40 71.55
C GLN A 21 31.16 9.04 70.44
N THR A 22 30.24 9.88 70.88
CA THR A 22 29.37 10.76 70.11
C THR A 22 30.12 12.03 69.73
N LEU A 23 30.23 12.42 68.45
CA LEU A 23 30.54 13.80 68.04
C LEU A 23 29.96 14.13 66.64
N SER A 24 28.94 14.99 66.65
CA SER A 24 28.60 16.14 65.77
C SER A 24 28.65 16.08 64.23
N PRO A 25 27.78 16.87 63.54
CA PRO A 25 27.55 16.82 62.10
C PRO A 25 28.52 17.72 61.32
N VAL A 26 28.96 17.26 60.15
CA VAL A 26 29.66 18.07 59.14
C VAL A 26 28.83 18.02 57.85
N GLU A 27 28.17 19.13 57.51
CA GLU A 27 27.69 19.38 56.14
C GLU A 27 28.85 19.91 55.26
N PRO A 28 28.68 20.14 53.94
CA PRO A 28 28.56 19.14 52.89
C PRO A 28 29.61 19.39 51.77
N CYS A 29 30.27 18.35 51.24
CA CYS A 29 31.06 18.50 50.01
C CYS A 29 30.22 18.09 48.80
N LEU A 30 29.59 19.09 48.18
CA LEU A 30 28.95 19.01 46.87
C LEU A 30 29.99 18.64 45.81
N GLY A 31 29.97 17.39 45.34
CA GLY A 31 30.54 17.03 44.05
C GLY A 31 29.70 17.64 42.91
N PRO A 32 30.31 17.94 41.74
CA PRO A 32 29.57 18.50 40.62
C PRO A 32 28.50 17.51 40.13
N PRO A 33 27.27 17.97 39.80
CA PRO A 33 26.24 17.08 39.27
C PRO A 33 26.67 16.58 37.89
N ALA A 34 26.51 15.27 37.67
CA ALA A 34 26.65 14.64 36.38
C ALA A 34 25.81 15.39 35.33
N ALA A 35 26.44 15.70 34.19
CA ALA A 35 25.79 16.39 33.08
C ALA A 35 24.51 15.66 32.68
N SER A 36 23.37 16.29 32.94
CA SER A 36 22.07 15.88 32.46
C SER A 36 22.08 15.91 30.93
N GLY A 37 22.01 14.74 30.29
CA GLY A 37 21.66 14.63 28.88
C GLY A 37 20.31 15.33 28.60
N PRO A 38 20.00 15.66 27.34
CA PRO A 38 18.84 16.48 27.01
C PRO A 38 17.56 15.81 27.52
N GLN A 39 16.94 16.42 28.54
CA GLN A 39 15.62 16.06 29.02
C GLN A 39 14.63 16.30 27.87
N ARG A 40 14.21 15.21 27.22
CA ARG A 40 13.05 15.26 26.33
C ARG A 40 11.82 15.49 27.20
N SER A 41 11.23 16.67 27.07
CA SER A 41 9.95 17.02 27.68
C SER A 41 8.90 15.96 27.35
N ILE A 42 8.25 15.41 28.38
CA ILE A 42 7.07 14.55 28.24
C ILE A 42 5.87 15.28 27.62
N TYR A 43 5.94 16.61 27.52
CA TYR A 43 4.91 17.46 26.92
C TYR A 43 5.16 17.75 25.43
N PHE A 44 6.36 17.50 24.92
CA PHE A 44 6.61 17.48 23.47
C PHE A 44 6.36 16.07 22.94
N SER A 45 5.08 15.72 22.84
CA SER A 45 4.66 14.69 21.90
C SER A 45 5.06 15.21 20.51
N GLY A 46 6.07 14.61 19.89
CA GLY A 46 6.36 14.86 18.47
C GLY A 46 5.07 14.72 17.65
N PRO A 47 4.94 15.41 16.50
CA PRO A 47 3.72 15.32 15.71
C PRO A 47 3.44 13.84 15.46
N LYS A 48 2.29 13.36 15.95
CA LYS A 48 1.76 12.06 15.56
C LYS A 48 1.49 12.17 14.06
N SER A 49 2.50 11.86 13.27
CA SER A 49 2.35 11.59 11.85
C SER A 49 1.50 10.34 11.80
N HIS A 50 0.18 10.51 11.74
CA HIS A 50 -0.67 9.47 11.21
C HIS A 50 -0.13 9.24 9.81
N SER A 51 0.61 8.14 9.63
CA SER A 51 1.11 7.76 8.32
C SER A 51 -0.08 7.80 7.37
N ALA A 52 0.01 8.62 6.32
CA ALA A 52 -1.05 8.70 5.32
C ALA A 52 -1.25 7.32 4.63
N GLN A 53 -0.26 6.43 4.73
CA GLN A 53 -0.29 5.08 4.20
C GLN A 53 -1.38 4.21 4.84
N LEU A 54 -2.20 3.60 3.99
CA LEU A 54 -3.24 2.65 4.38
C LEU A 54 -2.63 1.29 4.73
N GLY A 55 -3.04 0.73 5.88
CA GLY A 55 -2.55 -0.54 6.41
C GLY A 55 -3.28 -1.75 5.84
N SER A 56 -2.90 -2.94 6.32
CA SER A 56 -3.47 -4.23 5.88
C SER A 56 -4.99 -4.32 6.07
N GLU A 57 -5.52 -3.67 7.10
CA GLU A 57 -6.94 -3.61 7.42
C GLU A 57 -7.79 -2.97 6.33
N PHE A 58 -7.23 -2.02 5.57
CA PHE A 58 -7.93 -1.42 4.43
C PHE A 58 -8.15 -2.43 3.30
N PHE A 59 -7.21 -3.36 3.11
CA PHE A 59 -7.26 -4.33 2.01
C PHE A 59 -8.09 -5.57 2.35
N ASP A 60 -8.25 -5.92 3.62
CA ASP A 60 -8.96 -7.12 4.08
C ASP A 60 -10.50 -6.99 4.05
N GLN A 61 -11.01 -6.77 2.85
CA GLN A 61 -12.42 -6.65 2.54
C GLN A 61 -12.72 -7.28 1.18
N PRO A 62 -13.98 -7.68 0.91
CA PRO A 62 -14.33 -8.33 -0.35
C PRO A 62 -14.06 -7.42 -1.56
N ALA A 63 -13.90 -8.02 -2.74
CA ALA A 63 -13.47 -7.30 -3.96
C ALA A 63 -14.31 -6.07 -4.30
N VAL A 64 -15.64 -6.14 -4.17
CA VAL A 64 -16.54 -5.01 -4.50
C VAL A 64 -16.39 -3.83 -3.51
N PRO A 65 -16.53 -4.03 -2.18
CA PRO A 65 -16.19 -2.99 -1.20
C PRO A 65 -14.79 -2.42 -1.38
N LEU A 66 -13.79 -3.27 -1.63
CA LEU A 66 -12.41 -2.83 -1.84
C LEU A 66 -12.28 -1.95 -3.08
N ALA A 67 -12.85 -2.37 -4.20
CA ALA A 67 -12.78 -1.63 -5.46
C ALA A 67 -13.40 -0.24 -5.34
N ARG A 68 -14.50 -0.11 -4.59
CA ARG A 68 -15.11 1.19 -4.26
C ARG A 68 -14.25 2.01 -3.31
N ALA A 69 -13.72 1.39 -2.25
CA ALA A 69 -12.89 2.04 -1.25
C ALA A 69 -11.58 2.60 -1.83
N PHE A 70 -11.06 1.97 -2.89
CA PHE A 70 -9.91 2.48 -3.64
C PHE A 70 -10.16 3.85 -4.28
N LEU A 71 -11.40 4.16 -4.69
CA LEU A 71 -11.70 5.42 -5.36
C LEU A 71 -11.40 6.60 -4.44
N GLY A 72 -10.64 7.58 -4.94
CA GLY A 72 -10.20 8.75 -4.19
C GLY A 72 -8.92 8.57 -3.38
N GLN A 73 -8.45 7.33 -3.17
CA GLN A 73 -7.14 7.09 -2.54
C GLN A 73 -6.00 7.43 -3.50
N VAL A 74 -4.82 7.70 -2.97
CA VAL A 74 -3.65 8.12 -3.76
C VAL A 74 -2.65 6.99 -3.83
N LEU A 75 -2.42 6.46 -5.03
CA LEU A 75 -1.33 5.53 -5.28
C LEU A 75 -0.02 6.32 -5.40
N VAL A 76 0.98 5.93 -4.62
CA VAL A 76 2.29 6.57 -4.61
C VAL A 76 3.35 5.57 -5.05
N ARG A 77 4.24 6.00 -5.93
CA ARG A 77 5.42 5.26 -6.40
C ARG A 77 6.66 6.10 -6.14
N ARG A 78 7.62 5.57 -5.38
CA ARG A 78 8.93 6.21 -5.16
C ARG A 78 10.04 5.56 -5.97
N LEU A 79 10.52 6.25 -7.00
CA LEU A 79 11.61 5.81 -7.86
C LEU A 79 12.94 5.74 -7.10
N ASP A 80 13.95 5.11 -7.71
CA ASP A 80 15.25 4.84 -7.07
C ASP A 80 16.05 6.13 -6.78
N ASP A 81 15.78 7.21 -7.54
CA ASP A 81 16.33 8.55 -7.35
C ASP A 81 15.62 9.34 -6.23
N GLY A 82 14.61 8.75 -5.59
CA GLY A 82 13.80 9.37 -4.54
C GLY A 82 12.58 10.13 -5.05
N THR A 83 12.39 10.27 -6.37
CA THR A 83 11.23 10.95 -6.96
C THR A 83 9.94 10.21 -6.63
N GLU A 84 8.93 10.92 -6.12
CA GLU A 84 7.59 10.37 -5.89
C GLU A 84 6.61 10.74 -7.01
N LEU A 85 6.01 9.71 -7.59
CA LEU A 85 4.92 9.81 -8.55
C LEU A 85 3.61 9.52 -7.82
N ARG A 86 2.61 10.38 -8.01
CA ARG A 86 1.35 10.33 -7.26
C ARG A 86 0.17 10.34 -8.22
N GLY A 87 -0.76 9.42 -8.04
CA GLY A 87 -1.99 9.37 -8.82
C GLY A 87 -3.19 8.98 -7.97
N ARG A 88 -4.25 9.78 -7.99
CA ARG A 88 -5.51 9.45 -7.32
C ARG A 88 -6.26 8.40 -8.13
N VAL A 89 -6.71 7.33 -7.50
CA VAL A 89 -7.48 6.27 -8.17
C VAL A 89 -8.87 6.79 -8.51
N VAL A 90 -9.24 6.71 -9.79
CA VAL A 90 -10.54 7.17 -10.30
C VAL A 90 -11.35 6.07 -10.99
N GLU A 91 -10.76 4.91 -11.25
CA GLU A 91 -11.42 3.78 -11.90
C GLU A 91 -10.80 2.44 -11.46
N THR A 92 -11.65 1.49 -11.10
CA THR A 92 -11.30 0.14 -10.63
C THR A 92 -12.25 -0.91 -11.19
N GLU A 93 -11.81 -2.17 -11.21
CA GLU A 93 -12.67 -3.33 -11.49
C GLU A 93 -12.50 -4.39 -10.42
N ALA A 94 -13.61 -4.99 -9.98
CA ALA A 94 -13.62 -6.16 -9.11
C ALA A 94 -13.63 -7.45 -9.93
N TYR A 95 -12.83 -8.41 -9.49
CA TYR A 95 -12.85 -9.80 -9.95
C TYR A 95 -13.15 -10.67 -8.74
N LEU A 96 -14.25 -11.41 -8.78
CA LEU A 96 -14.83 -12.03 -7.57
C LEU A 96 -14.19 -13.36 -7.18
N GLY A 97 -13.40 -13.97 -8.06
CA GLY A 97 -12.72 -15.23 -7.78
C GLY A 97 -13.31 -16.41 -8.55
N PRO A 98 -13.45 -17.59 -7.92
CA PRO A 98 -13.85 -18.82 -8.59
C PRO A 98 -15.15 -18.75 -9.39
N GLU A 99 -16.16 -18.03 -8.92
CA GLU A 99 -17.42 -17.91 -9.65
C GLU A 99 -17.35 -16.99 -10.88
N ASP A 100 -16.37 -16.08 -10.92
CA ASP A 100 -16.29 -15.03 -11.94
C ASP A 100 -15.62 -15.53 -13.21
N GLU A 101 -16.42 -15.78 -14.26
CA GLU A 101 -15.92 -16.27 -15.55
C GLU A 101 -14.95 -15.32 -16.26
N ALA A 102 -14.94 -14.03 -15.88
CA ALA A 102 -13.96 -13.07 -16.38
C ALA A 102 -12.63 -13.11 -15.63
N ALA A 103 -12.57 -13.75 -14.46
CA ALA A 103 -11.38 -13.77 -13.60
C ALA A 103 -10.37 -14.82 -14.07
N HIS A 104 -9.09 -14.53 -13.81
CA HIS A 104 -8.02 -15.52 -14.00
C HIS A 104 -8.11 -16.71 -13.05
N SER A 105 -8.87 -16.57 -11.97
CA SER A 105 -9.12 -17.55 -10.91
C SER A 105 -10.43 -18.34 -11.10
N ARG A 106 -11.15 -18.16 -12.22
CA ARG A 106 -12.40 -18.87 -12.50
C ARG A 106 -12.29 -20.39 -12.28
N GLY A 107 -13.33 -20.99 -11.72
CA GLY A 107 -13.35 -22.41 -11.34
C GLY A 107 -12.30 -22.79 -10.28
N GLY A 108 -11.79 -21.82 -9.51
CA GLY A 108 -10.72 -22.03 -8.53
C GLY A 108 -9.34 -22.24 -9.17
N ARG A 109 -9.15 -21.87 -10.43
CA ARG A 109 -7.90 -22.10 -11.16
C ARG A 109 -6.75 -21.29 -10.57
N GLN A 110 -5.84 -21.98 -9.88
CA GLN A 110 -4.58 -21.43 -9.41
C GLN A 110 -3.41 -21.87 -10.30
N THR A 111 -2.56 -20.93 -10.67
CA THR A 111 -1.37 -21.12 -11.50
C THR A 111 -0.21 -20.31 -10.91
N PRO A 112 1.05 -20.60 -11.27
CA PRO A 112 2.18 -19.76 -10.84
C PRO A 112 1.99 -18.28 -11.19
N ARG A 113 1.33 -17.99 -12.32
CA ARG A 113 1.09 -16.63 -12.80
C ARG A 113 0.16 -15.82 -11.90
N ASN A 114 -0.95 -16.40 -11.43
CA ASN A 114 -2.00 -15.69 -10.69
C ASN A 114 -1.92 -15.90 -9.16
N ARG A 115 -0.79 -16.43 -8.66
CA ARG A 115 -0.57 -16.71 -7.23
C ARG A 115 -0.90 -15.52 -6.34
N GLY A 116 -0.60 -14.29 -6.76
CA GLY A 116 -0.90 -13.08 -6.00
C GLY A 116 -2.38 -12.90 -5.63
N MET A 117 -3.32 -13.39 -6.46
CA MET A 117 -4.77 -13.35 -6.16
C MET A 117 -5.20 -14.30 -5.03
N PHE A 118 -4.36 -15.28 -4.69
CA PHE A 118 -4.59 -16.26 -3.62
C PHE A 118 -3.67 -16.00 -2.42
N MET A 119 -2.95 -14.87 -2.43
CA MET A 119 -2.17 -14.41 -1.30
C MET A 119 -3.02 -13.44 -0.47
N LYS A 120 -2.52 -13.10 0.72
CA LYS A 120 -3.22 -12.22 1.66
C LYS A 120 -3.71 -10.93 0.98
N PRO A 121 -4.80 -10.33 1.47
CA PRO A 121 -5.27 -9.05 0.97
C PRO A 121 -4.18 -7.97 1.03
N GLY A 122 -4.12 -7.13 -0.01
CA GLY A 122 -3.06 -6.13 -0.20
C GLY A 122 -1.85 -6.63 -0.99
N THR A 123 -1.74 -7.93 -1.27
CA THR A 123 -0.72 -8.46 -2.17
C THR A 123 -0.98 -8.03 -3.61
N LEU A 124 0.05 -7.50 -4.28
CA LEU A 124 -0.01 -7.13 -5.68
C LEU A 124 -0.05 -8.36 -6.57
N TYR A 125 -0.90 -8.31 -7.60
CA TYR A 125 -0.89 -9.24 -8.71
C TYR A 125 -0.65 -8.45 -10.00
N VAL A 126 0.59 -8.49 -10.50
CA VAL A 126 1.02 -7.80 -11.71
C VAL A 126 1.31 -8.82 -12.80
N TYR A 127 0.62 -8.73 -13.93
CA TYR A 127 0.79 -9.68 -15.03
C TYR A 127 0.97 -8.98 -16.38
N ILE A 128 1.62 -9.69 -17.31
CA ILE A 128 1.80 -9.24 -18.69
C ILE A 128 0.56 -9.59 -19.51
N ILE A 129 0.03 -8.61 -20.25
CA ILE A 129 -1.05 -8.75 -21.22
C ILE A 129 -0.55 -8.35 -22.61
N TYR A 130 -1.05 -9.04 -23.65
CA TYR A 130 -0.65 -8.84 -25.06
C TYR A 130 0.87 -8.88 -25.30
N GLY A 131 1.62 -9.59 -24.46
CA GLY A 131 3.07 -9.77 -24.57
C GLY A 131 3.93 -8.55 -24.23
N MET A 132 3.35 -7.37 -23.98
CA MET A 132 4.12 -6.13 -23.85
C MET A 132 3.63 -5.16 -22.76
N TYR A 133 2.42 -5.35 -22.24
CA TYR A 133 1.80 -4.42 -21.30
C TYR A 133 1.59 -5.07 -19.93
N PHE A 134 1.50 -4.26 -18.88
CA PHE A 134 1.19 -4.74 -17.54
C PHE A 134 -0.22 -4.36 -17.12
N CYS A 135 -0.79 -5.15 -16.21
CA CYS A 135 -1.98 -4.81 -15.43
C CYS A 135 -1.67 -4.99 -13.96
N MET A 136 -1.99 -4.00 -13.13
CA MET A 136 -1.75 -4.01 -11.69
C MET A 136 -3.05 -4.28 -10.94
N ASN A 137 -3.08 -5.40 -10.21
CA ASN A 137 -4.20 -5.79 -9.37
C ASN A 137 -3.75 -5.85 -7.91
N VAL A 138 -4.70 -5.78 -6.99
CA VAL A 138 -4.47 -5.93 -5.56
C VAL A 138 -5.41 -7.02 -5.04
N SER A 139 -4.85 -8.03 -4.39
CA SER A 139 -5.60 -9.11 -3.75
C SER A 139 -6.57 -8.53 -2.72
N SER A 140 -7.80 -9.05 -2.72
CA SER A 140 -8.86 -8.69 -1.77
C SER A 140 -9.15 -9.87 -0.84
N ARG A 141 -10.08 -9.71 0.10
CA ARG A 141 -10.59 -10.85 0.88
C ARG A 141 -11.34 -11.84 -0.04
N GLY A 142 -10.98 -13.11 0.08
CA GLY A 142 -11.53 -14.22 -0.73
C GLY A 142 -10.49 -14.74 -1.72
N ASP A 143 -10.24 -16.05 -1.68
CA ASP A 143 -9.23 -16.70 -2.52
C ASP A 143 -9.52 -16.50 -4.00
N GLY A 144 -8.54 -15.95 -4.73
CA GLY A 144 -8.67 -15.67 -6.15
C GLY A 144 -9.40 -14.36 -6.46
N ALA A 145 -9.86 -13.61 -5.46
CA ALA A 145 -10.53 -12.32 -5.66
C ALA A 145 -9.52 -11.16 -5.64
N CYS A 146 -9.72 -10.17 -6.50
CA CYS A 146 -8.85 -9.00 -6.55
C CYS A 146 -9.52 -7.77 -7.16
N VAL A 147 -8.82 -6.63 -7.06
CA VAL A 147 -9.20 -5.36 -7.68
C VAL A 147 -8.14 -4.95 -8.70
N LEU A 148 -8.54 -4.71 -9.94
CA LEU A 148 -7.71 -4.09 -10.98
C LEU A 148 -7.77 -2.57 -10.86
N LEU A 149 -6.61 -1.91 -10.85
CA LEU A 149 -6.53 -0.46 -11.03
C LEU A 149 -6.56 -0.14 -12.53
N ARG A 150 -7.49 0.72 -12.94
CA ARG A 150 -7.70 1.05 -14.35
C ARG A 150 -7.27 2.45 -14.74
N ALA A 151 -7.55 3.43 -13.90
CA ALA A 151 -7.18 4.80 -14.21
C ALA A 151 -6.86 5.61 -12.97
N LEU A 152 -5.92 6.54 -13.14
CA LEU A 152 -5.52 7.50 -12.11
C LEU A 152 -5.66 8.93 -12.66
N GLU A 153 -6.03 9.85 -11.78
CA GLU A 153 -5.78 11.28 -11.91
C GLU A 153 -4.33 11.56 -11.49
N PRO A 154 -3.42 11.99 -12.39
CA PRO A 154 -2.05 12.33 -12.04
C PRO A 154 -2.01 13.57 -11.13
N LEU A 155 -1.35 13.46 -9.97
CA LEU A 155 -1.25 14.53 -8.97
C LEU A 155 0.17 15.07 -8.80
N GLY A 156 1.20 14.25 -9.04
CA GLY A 156 2.60 14.63 -8.87
C GLY A 156 3.53 13.77 -9.71
N GLY A 157 4.64 14.36 -10.20
CA GLY A 157 5.59 13.68 -11.06
C GLY A 157 5.18 13.56 -12.53
N LEU A 158 4.32 14.47 -13.03
CA LEU A 158 3.73 14.39 -14.37
C LEU A 158 4.76 14.31 -15.50
N GLU A 159 5.84 15.09 -15.42
CA GLU A 159 6.89 15.08 -16.45
C GLU A 159 7.64 13.75 -16.49
N THR A 160 7.95 13.16 -15.33
CA THR A 160 8.53 11.81 -15.25
C THR A 160 7.58 10.76 -15.81
N MET A 161 6.28 10.82 -15.49
CA MET A 161 5.27 9.94 -16.09
C MET A 161 5.24 10.09 -17.62
N ARG A 162 5.35 11.32 -18.14
CA ARG A 162 5.36 11.62 -19.58
C ARG A 162 6.59 11.03 -20.25
N GLN A 163 7.77 11.17 -19.64
CA GLN A 163 9.02 10.58 -20.12
C GLN A 163 8.93 9.06 -20.16
N LEU A 164 8.54 8.42 -19.04
CA LEU A 164 8.39 6.96 -18.95
C LEU A 164 7.44 6.38 -20.01
N ARG A 165 6.38 7.10 -20.35
CA ARG A 165 5.43 6.67 -21.38
C ARG A 165 5.88 6.97 -22.80
N SER A 166 6.68 8.00 -23.00
CA SER A 166 7.16 8.39 -24.33
C SER A 166 8.28 7.48 -24.81
N THR A 167 9.19 7.06 -23.93
CA THR A 167 10.28 6.11 -24.26
C THR A 167 9.76 4.75 -24.73
N LEU A 168 8.59 4.33 -24.24
CA LEU A 168 7.97 3.06 -24.60
C LEU A 168 7.11 3.15 -25.88
N ARG A 169 6.84 4.35 -26.41
CA ARG A 169 6.10 4.54 -27.67
C ARG A 169 7.03 4.43 -28.88
N LYS A 170 7.03 3.26 -29.53
CA LYS A 170 7.60 3.11 -30.88
C LYS A 170 6.67 3.76 -31.92
N GLY A 171 7.16 4.73 -32.70
CA GLY A 171 6.50 5.23 -33.91
C GLY A 171 5.63 6.50 -33.78
N THR A 172 5.60 7.18 -32.63
CA THR A 172 4.94 8.50 -32.47
C THR A 172 5.90 9.56 -31.91
N ALA A 173 7.15 9.51 -32.36
CA ALA A 173 8.18 10.48 -32.02
C ALA A 173 7.76 11.87 -32.55
N GLY A 174 7.24 12.74 -31.69
CA GLY A 174 6.97 14.14 -32.04
C GLY A 174 5.78 14.77 -31.33
N ARG A 175 4.75 13.99 -30.94
CA ARG A 175 3.60 14.55 -30.20
C ARG A 175 3.77 14.35 -28.70
N ALA A 176 3.86 15.45 -27.95
CA ALA A 176 3.77 15.42 -26.50
C ALA A 176 2.45 14.77 -26.03
N LEU A 177 2.54 13.82 -25.10
CA LEU A 177 1.36 13.24 -24.47
C LEU A 177 0.65 14.33 -23.67
N LYS A 178 -0.68 14.37 -23.73
CA LYS A 178 -1.49 15.21 -22.83
C LYS A 178 -1.58 14.53 -21.46
N ASP A 179 -1.84 15.30 -20.41
CA ASP A 179 -1.92 14.77 -19.04
C ASP A 179 -2.98 13.68 -18.92
N ARG A 180 -4.16 13.90 -19.54
CA ARG A 180 -5.24 12.89 -19.59
C ARG A 180 -4.75 11.56 -20.13
N GLU A 181 -3.81 11.56 -21.07
CA GLU A 181 -3.33 10.32 -21.67
C GLU A 181 -2.45 9.53 -20.72
N LEU A 182 -1.82 10.13 -19.70
CA LEU A 182 -0.80 9.53 -18.84
C LEU A 182 -1.27 8.26 -18.15
N CYS A 183 -2.39 8.34 -17.43
CA CYS A 183 -2.86 7.26 -16.57
C CYS A 183 -4.29 6.77 -16.89
N SER A 184 -4.87 7.16 -18.04
CA SER A 184 -6.24 6.78 -18.44
C SER A 184 -6.32 5.37 -19.06
N GLY A 185 -5.84 4.36 -18.34
CA GLY A 185 -5.89 2.96 -18.74
C GLY A 185 -4.96 2.06 -17.90
N PRO A 186 -5.29 0.78 -17.70
CA PRO A 186 -4.62 -0.10 -16.73
C PRO A 186 -3.14 -0.29 -17.07
N SER A 187 -2.81 -0.41 -18.34
CA SER A 187 -1.41 -0.50 -18.76
C SER A 187 -0.72 0.84 -18.88
N LYS A 188 -1.48 1.93 -19.08
CA LYS A 188 -0.92 3.29 -19.15
C LYS A 188 -0.43 3.73 -17.78
N LEU A 189 -1.22 3.51 -16.72
CA LEU A 189 -0.80 3.83 -15.35
C LEU A 189 0.40 2.98 -14.92
N CYS A 190 0.50 1.72 -15.33
CA CYS A 190 1.69 0.91 -15.03
C CYS A 190 2.94 1.50 -15.66
N GLN A 191 2.87 1.92 -16.93
CA GLN A 191 3.99 2.59 -17.60
C GLN A 191 4.34 3.93 -16.94
N ALA A 192 3.33 4.78 -16.69
CA ALA A 192 3.50 6.08 -16.06
C ALA A 192 4.17 5.99 -14.68
N LEU A 193 3.90 4.91 -13.93
CA LEU A 193 4.45 4.68 -12.59
C LEU A 193 5.64 3.71 -12.58
N ALA A 194 6.20 3.33 -13.74
CA ALA A 194 7.27 2.32 -13.82
C ALA A 194 6.97 1.05 -13.00
N ILE A 195 5.73 0.55 -13.11
CA ILE A 195 5.29 -0.72 -12.53
C ILE A 195 5.42 -1.81 -13.60
N ASP A 196 6.21 -2.83 -13.28
CA ASP A 196 6.46 -3.99 -14.11
C ASP A 196 6.27 -5.30 -13.32
N LYS A 197 6.71 -6.42 -13.90
CA LYS A 197 6.57 -7.74 -13.27
C LYS A 197 7.32 -7.87 -11.94
N SER A 198 8.35 -7.05 -11.68
CA SER A 198 9.11 -7.10 -10.42
C SER A 198 8.30 -6.70 -9.20
N PHE A 199 7.14 -6.06 -9.40
CA PHE A 199 6.18 -5.70 -8.35
C PHE A 199 5.16 -6.80 -8.05
N ASP A 200 5.10 -7.87 -8.85
CA ASP A 200 4.20 -8.99 -8.59
C ASP A 200 4.49 -9.63 -7.22
N GLN A 201 3.42 -9.98 -6.51
CA GLN A 201 3.44 -10.63 -5.19
C GLN A 201 4.05 -9.79 -4.06
N ARG A 202 4.36 -8.51 -4.30
CA ARG A 202 4.75 -7.57 -3.22
C ARG A 202 3.55 -7.14 -2.38
N ASP A 203 3.81 -6.62 -1.19
CA ASP A 203 2.78 -6.23 -0.22
C ASP A 203 2.56 -4.71 -0.22
N LEU A 204 1.43 -4.25 -0.77
CA LEU A 204 1.12 -2.82 -0.91
C LEU A 204 1.01 -2.09 0.44
N ALA A 205 0.74 -2.81 1.53
CA ALA A 205 0.66 -2.26 2.88
C ALA A 205 2.04 -2.03 3.53
N LYS A 206 3.12 -2.60 2.98
CA LYS A 206 4.46 -2.58 3.59
C LYS A 206 5.60 -2.23 2.64
N ASP A 207 5.34 -2.21 1.34
CA ASP A 207 6.36 -1.93 0.34
C ASP A 207 6.84 -0.47 0.42
N LYS A 208 8.14 -0.27 0.20
CA LYS A 208 8.80 1.04 0.29
C LYS A 208 8.78 1.81 -1.04
N ALA A 209 8.61 1.11 -2.16
CA ALA A 209 8.64 1.65 -3.50
C ALA A 209 7.24 1.96 -4.03
N VAL A 210 6.20 1.30 -3.51
CA VAL A 210 4.80 1.56 -3.85
C VAL A 210 3.89 1.41 -2.61
N TRP A 211 3.00 2.36 -2.39
CA TRP A 211 2.01 2.31 -1.31
C TRP A 211 0.75 3.11 -1.67
N LEU A 212 -0.29 2.94 -0.87
CA LEU A 212 -1.55 3.66 -1.01
C LEU A 212 -1.73 4.63 0.15
N GLU A 213 -2.04 5.88 -0.12
CA GLU A 213 -2.34 6.90 0.89
C GLU A 213 -3.83 7.24 0.93
N ARG A 214 -4.32 7.54 2.13
CA ARG A 214 -5.67 8.02 2.33
C ARG A 214 -5.85 9.42 1.72
N SER A 215 -6.98 9.65 1.06
CA SER A 215 -7.33 10.99 0.57
C SER A 215 -7.37 12.01 1.72
N PRO A 216 -7.02 13.29 1.49
CA PRO A 216 -7.05 14.33 2.51
C PRO A 216 -8.43 14.47 3.17
N PRO A 217 -8.50 14.71 4.49
CA PRO A 217 -9.74 14.98 5.20
C PRO A 217 -10.50 16.16 4.57
N GLY A 218 -11.82 16.06 4.43
CA GLY A 218 -12.68 17.10 3.83
C GLY A 218 -13.01 16.92 2.36
N SER A 219 -12.44 15.91 1.71
CA SER A 219 -12.89 15.46 0.38
C SER A 219 -14.29 14.85 0.51
N SER A 220 -15.31 15.39 -0.17
CA SER A 220 -16.62 14.74 -0.25
C SER A 220 -16.45 13.34 -0.88
N GLU A 221 -17.20 12.35 -0.40
CA GLU A 221 -17.20 11.03 -1.06
C GLU A 221 -17.57 11.21 -2.53
N PRO A 222 -16.75 10.70 -3.48
CA PRO A 222 -17.02 10.89 -4.88
C PRO A 222 -18.31 10.15 -5.26
N ALA A 223 -19.12 10.76 -6.13
CA ALA A 223 -20.23 10.04 -6.74
C ALA A 223 -19.67 8.87 -7.58
N VAL A 224 -19.99 7.63 -7.19
CA VAL A 224 -19.47 6.42 -7.84
C VAL A 224 -20.47 5.87 -8.84
N VAL A 225 -20.03 5.65 -10.08
CA VAL A 225 -20.78 4.91 -11.09
C VAL A 225 -20.36 3.44 -11.05
N ALA A 226 -21.34 2.53 -11.04
CA ALA A 226 -21.12 1.10 -11.24
C ALA A 226 -21.53 0.71 -12.66
N ALA A 227 -20.63 0.07 -13.41
CA ALA A 227 -20.79 -0.22 -14.83
C ALA A 227 -20.23 -1.60 -15.21
N ALA A 228 -20.52 -2.05 -16.43
CA ALA A 228 -19.91 -3.24 -16.99
C ALA A 228 -18.39 -3.07 -17.13
N ARG A 229 -17.64 -4.17 -16.98
CA ARG A 229 -16.17 -4.18 -17.07
C ARG A 229 -15.69 -4.09 -18.52
N VAL A 230 -14.48 -3.59 -18.73
CA VAL A 230 -13.90 -3.33 -20.05
C VAL A 230 -13.09 -4.53 -20.54
N GLY A 231 -13.35 -4.97 -21.76
CA GLY A 231 -12.50 -5.96 -22.44
C GLY A 231 -12.74 -7.42 -22.03
N ILE A 232 -13.90 -7.73 -21.43
CA ILE A 232 -14.25 -9.08 -20.95
C ILE A 232 -15.43 -9.72 -21.71
N GLY A 233 -15.61 -9.37 -22.99
CA GLY A 233 -16.75 -9.84 -23.80
C GLY A 233 -16.88 -11.36 -23.93
N HIS A 234 -15.82 -12.12 -23.64
CA HIS A 234 -15.81 -13.58 -23.62
C HIS A 234 -16.47 -14.19 -22.37
N ALA A 235 -16.88 -13.40 -21.37
CA ALA A 235 -17.29 -13.88 -20.06
C ALA A 235 -18.81 -14.13 -19.92
N GLY A 236 -19.57 -14.17 -21.02
CA GLY A 236 -21.02 -14.42 -21.00
C GLY A 236 -21.77 -13.45 -20.06
N GLU A 237 -22.61 -13.98 -19.18
CA GLU A 237 -23.37 -13.21 -18.18
C GLU A 237 -22.49 -12.32 -17.28
N TRP A 238 -21.24 -12.73 -17.03
CA TRP A 238 -20.29 -11.96 -16.22
C TRP A 238 -19.77 -10.70 -16.91
N ALA A 239 -19.94 -10.57 -18.22
CA ALA A 239 -19.56 -9.40 -18.99
C ALA A 239 -20.45 -8.19 -18.68
N GLN A 240 -21.73 -8.42 -18.34
CA GLN A 240 -22.72 -7.35 -18.09
C GLN A 240 -22.83 -6.95 -16.61
N LYS A 241 -22.22 -7.70 -15.69
CA LYS A 241 -22.29 -7.40 -14.26
C LYS A 241 -21.63 -6.04 -13.94
N PRO A 242 -22.25 -5.21 -13.07
CA PRO A 242 -21.75 -3.87 -12.74
C PRO A 242 -20.59 -3.92 -11.74
N LEU A 243 -19.48 -4.53 -12.16
CA LEU A 243 -18.27 -4.79 -11.34
C LEU A 243 -17.11 -3.85 -11.67
N ARG A 244 -17.35 -2.81 -12.49
CA ARG A 244 -16.44 -1.69 -12.70
C ARG A 244 -16.96 -0.47 -11.96
N PHE A 245 -16.08 0.22 -11.26
CA PHE A 245 -16.42 1.40 -10.47
C PHE A 245 -15.55 2.57 -10.90
N TYR A 246 -16.15 3.75 -11.06
CA TYR A 246 -15.40 4.96 -11.36
C TYR A 246 -16.05 6.21 -10.78
N VAL A 247 -15.25 7.25 -10.62
CA VAL A 247 -15.70 8.58 -10.19
C VAL A 247 -16.46 9.24 -11.33
N ARG A 248 -17.74 9.57 -11.09
CA ARG A 248 -18.60 10.27 -12.05
C ARG A 248 -17.95 11.59 -12.48
N ASP A 249 -18.10 11.93 -13.76
CA ASP A 249 -17.60 13.17 -14.39
C ASP A 249 -16.07 13.37 -14.34
N SER A 250 -15.31 12.40 -13.83
CA SER A 250 -13.85 12.50 -13.81
C SER A 250 -13.28 12.43 -15.24
N PRO A 251 -12.51 13.44 -15.70
CA PRO A 251 -11.94 13.45 -17.04
C PRO A 251 -10.80 12.44 -17.22
N TRP A 252 -10.40 11.78 -16.13
CA TRP A 252 -9.27 10.85 -16.05
C TRP A 252 -9.69 9.39 -16.25
N VAL A 253 -11.00 9.09 -16.16
CA VAL A 253 -11.57 7.75 -16.39
C VAL A 253 -11.24 7.28 -17.81
N SER A 254 -10.88 6.00 -17.94
CA SER A 254 -10.43 5.44 -19.22
C SER A 254 -11.56 5.27 -20.23
N VAL A 255 -12.72 4.77 -19.79
CA VAL A 255 -13.91 4.55 -20.62
C VAL A 255 -15.15 4.99 -19.84
N VAL A 256 -15.90 5.96 -20.36
CA VAL A 256 -17.17 6.38 -19.74
C VAL A 256 -18.31 5.46 -20.18
N ASP A 257 -19.28 5.22 -19.29
CA ASP A 257 -20.50 4.47 -19.59
C ASP A 257 -21.71 5.38 -19.33
N ARG A 258 -22.23 5.98 -20.41
CA ARG A 258 -23.30 6.97 -20.35
C ARG A 258 -24.62 6.38 -19.86
N ALA A 259 -24.89 5.11 -20.17
CA ALA A 259 -26.10 4.45 -19.71
C ALA A 259 -26.03 4.19 -18.20
N ALA A 260 -24.88 3.72 -17.71
CA ALA A 260 -24.67 3.53 -16.27
C ALA A 260 -24.69 4.86 -15.50
N GLU A 261 -24.18 5.95 -16.08
CA GLU A 261 -24.25 7.30 -15.49
C GLU A 261 -25.70 7.76 -15.28
N GLN A 262 -26.57 7.55 -16.28
CA GLN A 262 -28.00 7.90 -16.22
C GLN A 262 -28.75 7.05 -15.19
N ASN A 263 -28.50 5.74 -15.15
CA ASN A 263 -29.17 4.84 -14.19
C ASN A 263 -28.80 5.13 -12.73
N ALA A 264 -27.62 5.70 -12.48
CA ALA A 264 -27.20 6.08 -11.14
C ALA A 264 -27.69 7.49 -10.71
N GLN A 265 -28.52 8.16 -11.54
CA GLN A 265 -29.24 9.40 -11.19
C GLN A 265 -30.71 9.15 -10.79
N ALA A 266 -31.27 7.99 -11.15
CA ALA A 266 -32.62 7.54 -10.77
C ALA A 266 -32.61 6.87 -9.39
#